data_AF-A0A9P3ER34-F1
#
_entry.id   AF-A0A9P3ER34-F1
#
_cell.length_a   1.000
_cell.length_b   1.000
_cell.length_c   1.000
_cell.angle_alpha   90.00
_cell.angle_beta   90.00
_cell.angle_gamma   90.00
#
_symmetry.space_group_name_H-M   'P 1'
#
loop_
_entity.id
_entity.type
_entity.pdbx_description
1 polymer ?
#
loop_
_entity_poly.entity_id
_entity_poly.type
_entity_poly.pdbx_seq_one_letter_code
_entity_poly.pdbx_strand_id
1 'polypeptide(L)'
;MTRVGQVPEHEPLGNLNSGLKFLDTTLRDWEGSEAWRDIKSSLLSLNLNIKIAKVIGMACGTFTPTLEFPGSRRSAVQHALLLTLRSFLQESNLGTGEVACYVQDPGYSKTDRLVLEKSDIKALEDPEGFLEMDDASLVFSCAPNICVKEIVADIVRPSILIWCTVKEEDPKFPLYVFFAPVVTLVD
;
A
#
# COMPACT_ATOMS: atom_id res chain seq x y z
N MET A 1 24.72 34.48 23.80
CA MET A 1 24.25 33.14 24.18
C MET A 1 22.74 33.15 24.14
N THR A 2 22.17 32.81 22.99
CA THR A 2 20.73 32.93 22.73
C THR A 2 20.11 31.53 22.79
N ARG A 3 19.02 31.43 23.56
CA ARG A 3 18.30 30.21 23.91
C ARG A 3 18.02 29.32 22.70
N VAL A 4 18.40 28.05 22.84
CA VAL A 4 17.92 26.93 22.02
C VAL A 4 16.39 26.88 22.17
N GLY A 5 15.68 27.13 21.07
CA GLY A 5 14.24 26.93 21.02
C GLY A 5 13.94 25.44 21.20
N GLN A 6 13.17 25.11 22.24
CA GLN A 6 12.58 23.80 22.39
C GLN A 6 11.67 23.52 21.19
N VAL A 7 11.94 22.42 20.50
CA VAL A 7 10.98 21.80 19.58
C VAL A 7 9.75 21.40 20.41
N PRO A 8 8.51 21.67 19.98
CA PRO A 8 7.35 21.17 20.68
C PRO A 8 7.27 19.65 20.47
N GLU A 9 7.80 18.89 21.41
CA GLU A 9 7.39 17.51 21.63
C GLU A 9 6.00 17.53 22.25
N HIS A 10 5.01 17.09 21.49
CA HIS A 10 4.03 16.07 21.86
C HIS A 10 2.90 16.08 20.83
N GLU A 11 3.14 15.42 19.70
CA GLU A 11 2.04 14.84 18.95
C GLU A 11 1.41 13.76 19.86
N PRO A 12 0.09 13.76 20.11
CA PRO A 12 -0.52 12.69 20.89
C PRO A 12 -0.39 11.40 20.08
N LEU A 13 0.52 10.52 20.50
CA LEU A 13 0.71 9.21 19.89
C LEU A 13 -0.66 8.52 19.84
N GLY A 14 -1.15 8.24 18.62
CA GLY A 14 -2.20 7.26 18.44
C GLY A 14 -1.78 5.98 19.16
N ASN A 15 -2.68 5.36 19.93
CA ASN A 15 -2.31 4.20 20.72
C ASN A 15 -2.00 3.03 19.77
N LEU A 16 -0.77 2.49 19.83
CA LEU A 16 -0.34 1.35 19.02
C LEU A 16 -1.36 0.19 19.04
N ASN A 17 -1.94 -0.09 20.20
CA ASN A 17 -2.94 -1.16 20.33
C ASN A 17 -4.23 -0.84 19.58
N SER A 18 -4.67 0.43 19.55
CA SER A 18 -5.84 0.80 18.75
C SER A 18 -5.54 0.76 17.25
N GLY A 19 -4.33 1.15 16.84
CA GLY A 19 -3.88 1.03 15.45
C GLY A 19 -3.83 -0.42 14.98
N LEU A 20 -3.23 -1.32 15.76
CA LEU A 20 -3.19 -2.75 15.47
C LEU A 20 -4.60 -3.37 15.41
N LYS A 21 -5.46 -3.05 16.39
CA LYS A 21 -6.85 -3.53 16.40
C LYS A 21 -7.64 -3.04 15.18
N PHE A 22 -7.42 -1.78 14.78
CA PHE A 22 -8.08 -1.19 13.63
C PHE A 22 -7.65 -1.87 12.32
N LEU A 23 -6.35 -2.14 12.15
CA LEU A 23 -5.84 -2.86 10.99
C LEU A 23 -6.31 -4.32 10.96
N ASP A 24 -6.25 -5.04 12.09
CA ASP A 24 -6.71 -6.44 12.20
C ASP A 24 -8.22 -6.58 11.88
N THR A 25 -9.05 -5.69 12.42
CA THR A 25 -10.49 -5.67 12.09
C THR A 25 -10.71 -5.42 10.60
N THR A 26 -9.99 -4.44 10.04
CA THR A 26 -10.08 -4.10 8.60
C THR A 26 -9.60 -5.25 7.72
N LEU A 27 -8.56 -5.96 8.13
CA LEU A 27 -8.01 -7.12 7.42
C LEU A 27 -9.04 -8.24 7.31
N ARG A 28 -9.71 -8.59 8.41
CA ARG A 28 -10.75 -9.63 8.42
C ARG A 28 -11.94 -9.25 7.54
N ASP A 29 -12.38 -8.00 7.62
CA ASP A 29 -13.47 -7.49 6.76
C ASP A 29 -13.06 -7.54 5.28
N TRP A 30 -11.83 -7.15 4.97
CA TRP A 30 -11.27 -7.17 3.61
C TRP A 30 -11.15 -8.59 3.05
N GLU A 31 -10.62 -9.55 3.81
CA GLU A 31 -10.48 -10.95 3.42
C GLU A 31 -11.82 -11.62 3.10
N GLY A 32 -12.90 -11.22 3.79
CA GLY A 32 -14.26 -11.69 3.51
C GLY A 32 -14.93 -11.05 2.28
N SER A 33 -14.33 -10.00 1.70
CA SER A 33 -14.96 -9.18 0.67
C SER A 33 -15.00 -9.85 -0.71
N GLU A 34 -15.97 -9.42 -1.52
CA GLU A 34 -16.03 -9.79 -2.95
C GLU A 34 -14.83 -9.26 -3.74
N ALA A 35 -14.42 -8.02 -3.45
CA ALA A 35 -13.27 -7.39 -4.10
C ALA A 35 -11.98 -8.22 -3.95
N TRP A 36 -11.73 -8.79 -2.75
CA TRP A 36 -10.58 -9.67 -2.57
C TRP A 36 -10.70 -10.96 -3.39
N ARG A 37 -11.89 -11.57 -3.46
CA ARG A 37 -12.12 -12.77 -4.29
C ARG A 37 -11.81 -12.50 -5.77
N ASP A 38 -12.25 -11.35 -6.28
CA ASP A 38 -12.03 -10.97 -7.68
C ASP A 38 -10.56 -10.70 -7.99
N ILE A 39 -9.86 -9.99 -7.09
CA ILE A 39 -8.41 -9.76 -7.20
C ILE A 39 -7.67 -11.10 -7.17
N LYS A 40 -8.00 -11.98 -6.21
CA LYS A 40 -7.37 -13.29 -6.10
C LYS A 40 -7.59 -14.14 -7.35
N SER A 41 -8.81 -14.14 -7.91
CA SER A 41 -9.12 -14.83 -9.16
C SER A 41 -8.31 -14.27 -10.34
N SER A 42 -8.19 -12.95 -10.42
CA SER A 42 -7.41 -12.27 -11.46
C SER A 42 -5.92 -12.58 -11.36
N LEU A 43 -5.38 -12.69 -10.15
CA LEU A 43 -3.98 -13.07 -9.95
C LEU A 43 -3.74 -14.54 -10.33
N LEU A 44 -4.66 -15.45 -9.98
CA LEU A 44 -4.55 -16.87 -10.30
C LEU A 44 -4.58 -17.18 -11.80
N SER A 45 -5.14 -16.28 -12.62
CA SER A 45 -5.15 -16.45 -14.07
C SER A 45 -3.85 -15.98 -14.75
N LEU A 46 -2.95 -15.32 -14.01
CA LEU A 46 -1.68 -14.85 -14.54
C LEU A 46 -0.70 -16.00 -14.77
N ASN A 47 0.04 -15.92 -15.87
CA ASN A 47 1.16 -16.82 -16.15
C ASN A 47 2.46 -16.00 -16.20
N LEU A 48 3.08 -15.81 -15.04
CA LEU A 48 4.30 -15.05 -14.91
C LEU A 48 5.54 -15.91 -15.17
N ASN A 49 6.53 -15.33 -15.85
CA ASN A 49 7.83 -15.97 -16.08
C ASN A 49 8.77 -15.84 -14.86
N ILE A 50 8.45 -14.96 -13.91
CA ILE A 50 9.22 -14.65 -12.71
C ILE A 50 8.33 -14.80 -11.48
N LYS A 51 8.92 -15.20 -10.36
CA LYS A 51 8.25 -15.25 -9.05
C LYS A 51 8.28 -13.88 -8.40
N ILE A 52 7.14 -13.41 -7.91
CA ILE A 52 7.07 -12.16 -7.17
C ILE A 52 7.78 -12.32 -5.82
N ALA A 53 8.82 -11.54 -5.60
CA ALA A 53 9.59 -11.53 -4.35
C ALA A 53 9.16 -10.38 -3.41
N LYS A 54 8.51 -9.34 -3.96
CA LYS A 54 8.22 -8.10 -3.23
C LYS A 54 6.82 -7.59 -3.52
N VAL A 55 6.12 -7.15 -2.48
CA VAL A 55 4.90 -6.35 -2.56
C VAL A 55 5.22 -4.93 -2.08
N ILE A 56 4.96 -3.93 -2.91
CA ILE A 56 5.33 -2.54 -2.65
C ILE A 56 4.10 -1.64 -2.75
N GLY A 57 3.70 -1.03 -1.64
CA GLY A 57 2.62 -0.04 -1.58
C GLY A 57 3.13 1.39 -1.64
N MET A 58 2.64 2.16 -2.61
CA MET A 58 3.00 3.58 -2.77
C MET A 58 1.80 4.47 -2.51
N ALA A 59 2.00 5.51 -1.70
CA ALA A 59 0.99 6.50 -1.34
C ALA A 59 -0.27 5.87 -0.69
N CYS A 60 -0.07 4.97 0.28
CA CYS A 60 -1.17 4.27 0.95
C CYS A 60 -1.88 5.09 2.05
N GLY A 61 -1.28 6.20 2.47
CA GLY A 61 -1.79 7.14 3.45
C GLY A 61 -1.72 6.66 4.90
N THR A 62 -1.78 7.61 5.83
CA THR A 62 -1.97 7.34 7.25
C THR A 62 -3.31 6.64 7.51
N PHE A 63 -3.34 5.69 8.46
CA PHE A 63 -4.55 4.92 8.74
C PHE A 63 -4.85 4.78 10.24
N THR A 64 -3.87 5.01 11.11
CA THR A 64 -4.03 4.79 12.54
C THR A 64 -4.95 5.84 13.19
N PRO A 65 -5.91 5.40 14.04
CA PRO A 65 -6.73 6.33 14.81
C PRO A 65 -5.92 7.10 15.85
N THR A 66 -6.22 8.39 16.00
CA THR A 66 -5.72 9.27 17.06
C THR A 66 -6.90 9.87 17.83
N LEU A 67 -6.63 10.75 18.80
CA LEU A 67 -7.69 11.45 19.54
C LEU A 67 -8.49 12.42 18.63
N GLU A 68 -7.86 12.95 17.59
CA GLU A 68 -8.44 13.96 16.69
C GLU A 68 -8.87 13.38 15.34
N PHE A 69 -8.37 12.19 15.00
CA PHE A 69 -8.61 11.53 13.72
C PHE A 69 -9.10 10.09 13.93
N PRO A 70 -10.27 9.70 13.40
CA PRO A 70 -10.83 8.36 13.62
C PRO A 70 -10.07 7.23 12.91
N GLY A 71 -9.00 7.54 12.16
CA GLY A 71 -8.34 6.60 11.25
C GLY A 71 -8.96 6.66 9.86
N SER A 72 -8.17 6.30 8.85
CA SER A 72 -8.63 6.24 7.45
C SER A 72 -8.98 4.79 7.12
N ARG A 73 -10.28 4.47 7.04
CA ARG A 73 -10.71 3.14 6.61
C ARG A 73 -10.19 2.81 5.21
N ARG A 74 -10.17 3.80 4.31
CA ARG A 74 -9.61 3.64 2.96
C ARG A 74 -8.15 3.21 3.02
N SER A 75 -7.32 3.91 3.80
CA SER A 75 -5.91 3.58 3.93
C SER A 75 -5.70 2.25 4.64
N ALA A 76 -6.46 1.95 5.69
CA ALA A 76 -6.39 0.64 6.36
C ALA A 76 -6.71 -0.52 5.41
N VAL A 77 -7.71 -0.37 4.52
CA VAL A 77 -8.03 -1.37 3.49
C VAL A 77 -6.88 -1.55 2.50
N GLN A 78 -6.17 -0.48 2.14
CA GLN A 78 -4.99 -0.59 1.27
C GLN A 78 -3.87 -1.40 1.93
N HIS A 79 -3.61 -1.19 3.22
CA HIS A 79 -2.62 -2.00 3.95
C HIS A 79 -3.08 -3.45 4.14
N ALA A 80 -4.38 -3.68 4.38
CA ALA A 80 -4.96 -5.02 4.40
C ALA A 80 -4.80 -5.74 3.05
N LEU A 81 -4.95 -5.03 1.93
CA LEU A 81 -4.67 -5.55 0.61
C LEU A 81 -3.20 -5.97 0.47
N LEU A 82 -2.22 -5.16 0.92
CA LEU A 82 -0.80 -5.52 0.85
C LEU A 82 -0.49 -6.79 1.64
N LEU A 83 -1.04 -6.92 2.86
CA LEU A 83 -0.87 -8.11 3.70
C LEU A 83 -1.48 -9.36 3.04
N THR A 84 -2.71 -9.25 2.53
CA THR A 84 -3.38 -10.36 1.84
C THR A 84 -2.65 -10.77 0.56
N LEU A 85 -2.14 -9.81 -0.22
CA LEU A 85 -1.31 -10.08 -1.39
C LEU A 85 -0.03 -10.83 -1.00
N ARG A 86 0.69 -10.35 0.02
CA ARG A 86 1.92 -11.00 0.50
C ARG A 86 1.66 -12.47 0.87
N SER A 87 0.69 -12.72 1.74
CA SER A 87 0.34 -14.09 2.17
C SER A 87 -0.09 -14.95 0.98
N PHE A 88 -0.96 -14.43 0.11
CA PHE A 88 -1.41 -15.15 -1.07
C PHE A 88 -0.27 -15.50 -2.03
N LEU A 89 0.67 -14.59 -2.26
CA LEU A 89 1.82 -14.83 -3.12
C LEU A 89 2.72 -15.93 -2.55
N GLN A 90 2.96 -15.93 -1.23
CA GLN A 90 3.75 -16.97 -0.55
C GLN A 90 3.08 -18.36 -0.60
N GLU A 91 1.76 -18.40 -0.50
CA GLU A 91 0.98 -19.65 -0.53
C GLU A 91 0.75 -20.19 -1.95
N SER A 92 0.89 -19.33 -2.97
CA SER A 92 0.63 -19.68 -4.37
C SER A 92 1.91 -19.93 -5.15
N ASN A 93 1.76 -20.40 -6.39
CA ASN A 93 2.87 -20.53 -7.34
C ASN A 93 3.21 -19.19 -8.01
N LEU A 94 2.76 -18.03 -7.51
CA LEU A 94 3.09 -16.72 -8.09
C LEU A 94 4.23 -16.03 -7.35
N GLY A 95 4.36 -16.23 -6.04
CA GLY A 95 5.42 -15.65 -5.23
C GLY A 95 6.59 -16.59 -4.96
N THR A 96 7.63 -16.03 -4.35
CA THR A 96 8.67 -16.78 -3.63
C THR A 96 8.13 -17.29 -2.29
N GLY A 97 8.86 -18.20 -1.62
CA GLY A 97 8.47 -18.65 -0.28
C GLY A 97 8.54 -17.55 0.79
N GLU A 98 9.33 -16.51 0.55
CA GLU A 98 9.49 -15.34 1.41
C GLU A 98 9.28 -14.08 0.58
N VAL A 99 8.06 -13.56 0.60
CA VAL A 99 7.69 -12.30 -0.07
C VAL A 99 7.84 -11.16 0.92
N ALA A 100 8.71 -10.21 0.59
CA ALA A 100 8.87 -8.99 1.39
C ALA A 100 7.72 -8.00 1.13
N CYS A 101 7.38 -7.19 2.13
CA CYS A 101 6.33 -6.19 2.02
C CYS A 101 6.86 -4.82 2.44
N TYR A 102 6.82 -3.87 1.50
CA TYR A 102 7.31 -2.51 1.67
C TYR A 102 6.18 -1.50 1.45
N VAL A 103 6.27 -0.37 2.13
CA VAL A 103 5.42 0.79 1.85
C VAL A 103 6.21 2.08 1.87
N GLN A 104 5.86 3.03 1.02
CA GLN A 104 6.37 4.39 1.08
C GLN A 104 5.21 5.39 1.03
N ASP A 105 5.08 6.17 2.10
CA ASP A 105 4.20 7.33 2.17
C ASP A 105 4.81 8.37 3.13
N PRO A 106 5.09 9.60 2.69
CA PRO A 106 5.66 10.64 3.55
C PRO A 106 4.69 11.07 4.67
N GLY A 107 3.39 10.76 4.54
CA GLY A 107 2.36 11.07 5.53
C GLY A 107 2.25 10.07 6.68
N TYR A 108 3.07 9.02 6.74
CA TYR A 108 3.03 8.09 7.86
C TYR A 108 3.45 8.75 9.19
N SER A 109 2.57 8.67 10.17
CA SER A 109 2.87 9.04 11.55
C SER A 109 3.81 8.03 12.22
N LYS A 110 4.34 8.39 13.40
CA LYS A 110 5.10 7.45 14.24
C LYS A 110 4.28 6.22 14.60
N THR A 111 2.97 6.39 14.87
CA THR A 111 2.09 5.27 15.19
C THR A 111 1.85 4.37 13.98
N ASP A 112 1.66 4.92 12.78
CA ASP A 112 1.52 4.12 11.55
C ASP A 112 2.76 3.23 11.37
N ARG A 113 3.97 3.80 11.47
CA ARG A 113 5.23 3.06 11.31
C ARG A 113 5.38 1.92 12.31
N LEU A 114 5.01 2.14 13.58
CA LEU A 114 5.02 1.09 14.60
C LEU A 114 4.01 -0.02 14.32
N VAL A 115 2.80 0.33 13.83
CA VAL A 115 1.81 -0.67 13.44
C VAL A 115 2.29 -1.48 12.24
N LEU A 116 2.85 -0.82 11.22
CA LEU A 116 3.39 -1.45 10.02
C LEU A 116 4.52 -2.44 10.37
N GLU A 117 5.48 -2.02 11.20
CA GLU A 117 6.56 -2.88 11.66
C GLU A 117 6.03 -4.11 12.40
N LYS A 118 5.04 -3.94 13.28
CA LYS A 118 4.39 -5.05 14.00
C LYS A 118 3.55 -5.97 13.12
N SER A 119 3.20 -5.53 11.91
CA SER A 119 2.52 -6.32 10.89
C SER A 119 3.47 -6.84 9.80
N ASP A 120 4.78 -6.81 10.04
CA ASP A 120 5.82 -7.24 9.11
C ASP A 120 5.77 -6.50 7.75
N ILE A 121 5.42 -5.21 7.79
CA ILE A 121 5.53 -4.29 6.66
C ILE A 121 6.63 -3.29 7.00
N LYS A 122 7.64 -3.18 6.14
CA LYS A 122 8.70 -2.18 6.31
C LYS A 122 8.28 -0.87 5.63
N ALA A 123 8.08 0.18 6.42
CA ALA A 123 7.96 1.54 5.92
C ALA A 123 9.34 2.05 5.47
N LEU A 124 9.43 2.51 4.23
CA LEU A 124 10.62 3.04 3.59
C LEU A 124 10.59 4.58 3.58
N GLU A 125 11.76 5.19 3.58
CA GLU A 125 11.87 6.65 3.40
C GLU A 125 11.79 7.02 1.92
N ASP A 126 11.34 8.23 1.58
CA ASP A 126 11.38 8.71 0.20
C ASP A 126 12.84 9.02 -0.23
N PRO A 127 13.34 8.52 -1.38
CA PRO A 127 12.67 7.78 -2.45
C PRO A 127 12.96 6.26 -2.50
N GLU A 128 13.30 5.63 -1.37
CA GLU A 128 13.75 4.23 -1.29
C GLU A 128 12.73 3.24 -1.86
N GLY A 129 11.43 3.52 -1.75
CA GLY A 129 10.37 2.71 -2.34
C GLY A 129 10.51 2.56 -3.85
N PHE A 130 10.94 3.59 -4.57
CA PHE A 130 11.22 3.48 -6.01
C PHE A 130 12.49 2.68 -6.28
N LEU A 131 13.50 2.79 -5.41
CA LEU A 131 14.77 2.06 -5.54
C LEU A 131 14.63 0.56 -5.24
N GLU A 132 13.65 0.20 -4.41
CA GLU A 132 13.36 -1.18 -4.04
C GLU A 132 12.54 -1.91 -5.11
N MET A 133 11.91 -1.21 -6.05
CA MET A 133 11.12 -1.87 -7.09
C MET A 133 12.00 -2.45 -8.20
N ASP A 134 11.59 -3.62 -8.69
CA ASP A 134 12.22 -4.34 -9.80
C ASP A 134 11.20 -5.21 -10.56
N ASP A 135 11.67 -5.99 -11.52
CA ASP A 135 10.87 -6.91 -12.32
C ASP A 135 10.21 -8.03 -11.49
N ALA A 136 10.75 -8.37 -10.32
CA ALA A 136 10.18 -9.32 -9.36
C ALA A 136 9.20 -8.68 -8.35
N SER A 137 8.77 -7.45 -8.60
CA SER A 137 7.86 -6.71 -7.71
C SER A 137 6.40 -6.73 -8.18
N LEU A 138 5.49 -6.77 -7.21
CA LEU A 138 4.10 -6.34 -7.35
C LEU A 138 3.96 -4.96 -6.71
N VAL A 139 3.52 -3.98 -7.48
CA VAL A 139 3.34 -2.60 -7.01
C VAL A 139 1.85 -2.28 -6.89
N PHE A 140 1.45 -1.73 -5.76
CA PHE A 140 0.13 -1.15 -5.52
C PHE A 140 0.25 0.37 -5.37
N SER A 141 -0.51 1.13 -6.13
CA SER A 141 -0.62 2.58 -5.94
C SER A 141 -1.99 3.10 -6.37
N CYS A 142 -2.73 3.76 -5.48
CA CYS A 142 -4.03 4.34 -5.84
C CYS A 142 -4.20 5.79 -5.35
N ALA A 143 -4.37 6.68 -6.34
CA ALA A 143 -4.45 8.13 -6.21
C ALA A 143 -3.22 8.78 -5.56
N PRO A 144 -1.99 8.49 -6.05
CA PRO A 144 -0.83 9.24 -5.62
C PRO A 144 -0.94 10.70 -6.09
N ASN A 145 -0.36 11.61 -5.32
CA ASN A 145 -0.19 13.02 -5.69
C ASN A 145 1.08 13.28 -6.51
N ILE A 146 1.77 12.21 -6.92
CA ILE A 146 2.98 12.23 -7.75
C ILE A 146 2.83 11.23 -8.91
N CYS A 147 3.73 11.34 -9.88
CA CYS A 147 3.79 10.54 -11.10
C CYS A 147 4.28 9.09 -10.91
N VAL A 148 3.83 8.38 -9.86
CA VAL A 148 4.22 6.97 -9.60
C VAL A 148 4.03 6.12 -10.86
N LYS A 149 2.93 6.36 -11.58
CA LYS A 149 2.57 5.62 -12.81
C LYS A 149 3.60 5.77 -13.93
N GLU A 150 4.00 7.00 -14.21
CA GLU A 150 4.93 7.34 -15.29
C GLU A 150 6.33 6.81 -14.94
N ILE A 151 6.78 7.02 -13.70
CA ILE A 151 8.06 6.50 -13.20
C ILE A 151 8.10 4.96 -13.30
N VAL A 152 7.06 4.29 -12.82
CA VAL A 152 7.01 2.83 -12.76
C VAL A 152 6.96 2.22 -14.16
N ALA A 153 6.18 2.79 -15.08
CA ALA A 153 6.07 2.28 -16.45
C ALA A 153 7.36 2.48 -17.27
N ASP A 154 8.02 3.64 -17.10
CA ASP A 154 9.16 3.99 -17.96
C ASP A 154 10.50 3.47 -17.43
N ILE A 155 10.66 3.36 -16.11
CA ILE A 155 11.96 3.06 -15.49
C ILE A 155 11.99 1.65 -14.88
N VAL A 156 10.98 1.29 -14.10
CA VAL A 156 11.06 0.18 -13.13
C VAL A 156 10.47 -1.14 -13.65
N ARG A 157 9.33 -1.08 -14.34
CA ARG A 157 8.63 -2.23 -14.97
C ARG A 157 8.41 -3.45 -14.05
N PRO A 158 7.61 -3.31 -12.99
CA PRO A 158 7.23 -4.45 -12.14
C PRO A 158 6.37 -5.45 -12.92
N SER A 159 6.46 -6.73 -12.55
CA SER A 159 5.64 -7.81 -13.14
C SER A 159 4.13 -7.58 -12.97
N ILE A 160 3.72 -6.94 -11.88
CA ILE A 160 2.31 -6.62 -11.62
C ILE A 160 2.18 -5.18 -11.11
N LEU A 161 1.26 -4.43 -11.72
CA LEU A 161 0.83 -3.12 -11.25
C LEU A 161 -0.68 -3.12 -10.94
N ILE A 162 -1.02 -2.86 -9.68
CA ILE A 162 -2.41 -2.68 -9.23
C ILE A 162 -2.63 -1.19 -8.96
N TRP A 163 -3.52 -0.58 -9.74
CA TRP A 163 -3.79 0.87 -9.67
C TRP A 163 -5.26 1.23 -9.94
N CYS A 164 -5.63 2.48 -9.67
CA CYS A 164 -6.96 2.96 -10.06
C CYS A 164 -7.04 3.10 -11.60
N THR A 165 -8.16 2.66 -12.18
CA THR A 165 -8.50 2.81 -13.61
C THR A 165 -8.34 4.26 -14.04
N VAL A 166 -7.61 4.48 -15.14
CA VAL A 166 -7.55 5.77 -15.80
C VAL A 166 -8.91 5.99 -16.47
N LYS A 167 -9.68 6.97 -16.00
CA LYS A 167 -10.80 7.49 -16.79
C LYS A 167 -10.23 8.54 -17.74
N GLU A 168 -10.69 8.56 -19.00
CA GLU A 168 -10.53 9.76 -19.82
C GLU A 168 -11.08 10.94 -19.01
N GLU A 169 -10.33 12.04 -18.94
CA GLU A 169 -10.68 13.18 -18.10
C GLU A 169 -12.11 13.64 -18.40
N ASP A 170 -13.00 13.61 -17.40
CA ASP A 170 -14.25 14.36 -17.47
C ASP A 170 -13.92 15.80 -17.05
N PRO A 171 -13.93 16.79 -17.96
CA PRO A 171 -13.33 18.11 -17.74
C PRO A 171 -14.06 18.99 -16.71
N LYS A 172 -14.97 18.44 -15.89
CA LYS A 172 -15.82 19.25 -15.01
C LYS A 172 -15.78 18.94 -13.52
N PHE A 173 -15.35 17.77 -13.05
CA PHE A 173 -15.32 17.50 -11.61
C PHE A 173 -14.23 16.49 -11.21
N PRO A 174 -13.11 16.93 -10.60
CA PRO A 174 -12.13 16.02 -10.02
C PRO A 174 -12.68 15.53 -8.68
N LEU A 175 -12.44 14.25 -8.36
CA LEU A 175 -12.87 13.54 -7.15
C LEU A 175 -14.31 13.02 -7.22
N TYR A 176 -14.50 11.77 -7.66
CA TYR A 176 -15.25 10.71 -6.96
C TYR A 176 -14.99 9.39 -7.71
N VAL A 177 -14.30 8.44 -7.05
CA VAL A 177 -13.88 7.15 -7.62
C VAL A 177 -14.65 6.02 -6.94
N PHE A 178 -15.30 5.17 -7.74
CA PHE A 178 -15.71 3.82 -7.35
C PHE A 178 -15.55 2.81 -8.51
N PHE A 179 -14.95 1.68 -8.15
CA PHE A 179 -14.82 0.31 -8.71
C PHE A 179 -14.65 0.03 -10.21
N ALA A 180 -13.48 -0.54 -10.56
CA ALA A 180 -13.29 -1.87 -11.19
C ALA A 180 -11.77 -2.21 -11.15
N PRO A 181 -11.32 -3.43 -10.81
CA PRO A 181 -9.91 -3.78 -10.89
C PRO A 181 -9.53 -4.07 -12.35
N VAL A 182 -8.56 -3.34 -12.89
CA VAL A 182 -7.84 -3.74 -14.11
C VAL A 182 -6.41 -4.08 -13.69
N VAL A 183 -6.07 -5.36 -13.72
CA VAL A 183 -4.67 -5.82 -13.71
C VAL A 183 -4.15 -5.63 -15.13
N THR A 184 -3.16 -4.76 -15.30
CA THR A 184 -2.48 -4.60 -16.61
C THR A 184 -1.13 -5.28 -16.51
N LEU A 185 -0.87 -6.26 -17.39
CA LEU A 185 0.47 -6.81 -17.59
C LEU A 185 1.26 -5.78 -18.41
N VAL A 186 2.45 -5.43 -17.94
CA VAL A 186 3.38 -4.60 -18.70
C VAL A 186 4.32 -5.57 -19.43
N ASP A 187 4.13 -5.72 -20.74
CA ASP A 187 4.99 -6.53 -21.62
C ASP A 187 6.29 -5.79 -22.00
#